data_AF-A0A383EC86-F1
#
_entry.id   AF-A0A383EC86-F1
#
_cell.length_a   1.000
_cell.length_b   1.000
_cell.length_c   1.000
_cell.angle_alpha   90.00
_cell.angle_beta   90.00
_cell.angle_gamma   90.00
#
_symmetry.space_group_name_H-M   'P 1'
#
loop_
_entity.id
_entity.type
_entity.pdbx_description
1 polymer ?
#
loop_
_entity_poly.entity_id
_entity_poly.type
_entity_poly.pdbx_seq_one_letter_code
_entity_poly.pdbx_strand_id
1 'polypeptide(L)'
;MARERIFDKIDAWPADNKENEIVSIPGLRGRDPKEITLKNLSKIIHARTVEIIEQVYLEIKNYGHEEQKKKLIGGIVLTGGGSQLKHIKQLVEYITGMDTRVGYPNEHLAGDTDKDVTIPLFATAVGLVLDGLRRFEKDINEKVKVKETNSEDGEENQQEQESEVRNERTPFLEAFKEKLTEFLDNAE
;
A
#
# COMPACT_ATOMS: atom_id res chain seq x y z
N MET A 1 13.81 -11.86 20.16
CA MET A 1 12.92 -10.99 20.97
C MET A 1 12.69 -9.71 20.19
N ALA A 2 11.53 -9.56 19.56
CA ALA A 2 11.20 -8.34 18.82
C ALA A 2 11.12 -7.17 19.81
N ARG A 3 11.95 -6.14 19.61
CA ARG A 3 11.74 -4.86 20.29
C ARG A 3 10.40 -4.32 19.79
N GLU A 4 9.37 -4.28 20.64
CA GLU A 4 8.18 -3.48 20.35
C GLU A 4 8.64 -2.07 19.96
N ARG A 5 8.22 -1.60 18.78
CA ARG A 5 8.59 -0.27 18.34
C ARG A 5 7.80 0.71 19.18
N ILE A 6 8.46 1.78 19.65
CA ILE A 6 7.82 2.82 20.47
C ILE A 6 6.52 3.33 19.81
N PHE A 7 6.50 3.39 18.48
CA PHE A 7 5.34 3.81 17.68
C PHE A 7 4.12 2.88 17.77
N ASP A 8 4.27 1.60 18.09
CA ASP A 8 3.17 0.65 18.19
C ASP A 8 2.33 0.87 19.46
N LYS A 9 2.89 1.60 20.43
CA LYS A 9 2.28 1.92 21.73
C LYS A 9 1.66 3.31 21.77
N ILE A 10 1.88 4.13 20.74
CA ILE A 10 1.46 5.52 20.73
C ILE A 10 0.09 5.66 20.08
N ASP A 11 -0.76 6.39 20.78
CA ASP A 11 -2.06 6.79 20.25
C ASP A 11 -2.00 8.16 19.58
N ALA A 12 -2.74 8.33 18.48
CA ALA A 12 -2.97 9.62 17.83
C ALA A 12 -3.76 10.57 18.74
N TRP A 13 -4.51 10.05 19.71
CA TRP A 13 -5.21 10.84 20.70
C TRP A 13 -4.44 10.88 22.04
N PRO A 14 -3.90 12.04 22.46
CA PRO A 14 -3.06 12.11 23.66
C PRO A 14 -3.76 11.69 24.96
N ALA A 15 -5.09 11.80 25.03
CA ALA A 15 -5.85 11.41 26.23
C ALA A 15 -5.93 9.89 26.42
N ASP A 16 -5.78 9.11 25.35
CA ASP A 16 -5.89 7.64 25.39
C ASP A 16 -4.57 6.96 25.73
N ASN A 17 -3.47 7.72 25.82
CA ASN A 17 -2.18 7.21 26.27
C ASN A 17 -2.10 7.18 27.80
N LYS A 18 -1.59 6.07 28.35
CA LYS A 18 -1.37 5.92 29.80
C LYS A 18 -0.34 6.92 30.31
N GLU A 19 -0.64 7.57 31.43
CA GLU A 19 0.25 8.58 32.04
C GLU A 19 1.55 7.98 32.60
N ASN A 20 1.50 6.74 33.07
CA ASN A 20 2.60 6.08 33.77
C ASN A 20 3.52 5.26 32.86
N GLU A 21 3.27 5.26 31.55
CA GLU A 21 4.10 4.51 30.61
C GLU A 21 5.27 5.38 30.15
N ILE A 22 6.49 4.93 30.46
CA ILE A 22 7.74 5.64 30.22
C ILE A 22 8.53 4.88 29.15
N VAL A 23 9.10 5.62 28.21
CA VAL A 23 10.04 5.10 27.22
C VAL A 23 11.39 5.78 27.39
N SER A 24 12.46 4.98 27.32
CA SER A 24 13.83 5.48 27.33
C SER A 24 14.30 5.70 25.90
N ILE A 25 14.55 6.96 25.55
CA ILE A 25 15.09 7.33 24.24
C ILE A 25 16.61 7.33 24.34
N PRO A 26 17.31 6.60 23.44
CA PRO A 26 18.76 6.61 23.40
C PRO A 26 19.28 8.04 23.21
N GLY A 27 20.22 8.45 24.07
CA GLY A 27 20.80 9.78 23.98
C GLY A 27 21.60 9.97 22.70
N LEU A 28 21.47 11.14 22.08
CA LEU A 28 22.28 11.50 20.91
C LEU A 28 23.74 11.72 21.31
N ARG A 29 24.66 11.10 20.56
CA ARG A 29 26.13 11.27 20.67
C ARG A 29 26.72 10.85 22.03
N GLY A 30 26.34 9.68 22.53
CA GLY A 30 26.90 9.12 23.76
C GLY A 30 26.44 9.82 25.04
N ARG A 31 25.42 10.69 24.95
CA ARG A 31 24.71 11.19 26.12
C ARG A 31 23.86 10.09 26.74
N ASP A 32 23.62 10.21 28.04
CA ASP A 32 22.74 9.28 28.75
C ASP A 32 21.36 9.24 28.10
N PRO A 33 20.73 8.05 28.04
CA PRO A 33 19.35 7.91 27.61
C PRO A 33 18.42 8.82 28.41
N LYS A 34 17.44 9.42 27.73
CA LYS A 34 16.45 10.27 28.37
C LYS A 34 15.13 9.54 28.46
N GLU A 35 14.57 9.50 29.66
CA GLU A 35 13.24 8.97 29.90
C GLU A 35 12.18 10.03 29.60
N ILE A 36 11.17 9.66 28.82
CA ILE A 36 10.00 10.49 28.57
C ILE A 36 8.73 9.66 28.74
N THR A 37 7.65 10.31 29.16
CA THR A 37 6.34 9.65 29.20
C THR A 37 5.78 9.52 27.79
N LEU A 38 5.10 8.40 27.50
CA LEU A 38 4.40 8.20 26.23
C LEU A 38 3.37 9.31 25.96
N LYS A 39 2.71 9.81 27.00
CA LYS A 39 1.75 10.92 26.88
C LYS A 39 2.41 12.20 26.35
N ASN A 40 3.61 12.55 26.81
CA ASN A 40 4.32 13.72 26.29
C ASN A 40 4.78 13.51 24.84
N LEU A 41 5.22 12.29 24.50
CA LEU A 41 5.56 11.96 23.11
C LEU A 41 4.34 12.01 22.18
N SER A 42 3.21 11.46 22.62
CA SER A 42 1.94 11.47 21.88
C SER A 42 1.46 12.90 21.61
N LYS A 43 1.59 13.83 22.56
CA LYS A 43 1.25 15.25 22.33
C LYS A 43 1.98 15.85 21.12
N ILE A 44 3.27 15.52 20.96
CA ILE A 44 4.09 16.02 19.85
C ILE A 44 3.63 15.40 18.54
N ILE A 45 3.40 14.08 18.53
CA ILE A 45 2.93 13.35 17.34
C ILE A 45 1.54 13.85 16.95
N HIS A 46 0.62 13.96 17.90
CA HIS A 46 -0.72 14.49 17.69
C HIS A 46 -0.70 15.88 17.04
N ALA A 47 0.10 16.81 17.56
CA ALA A 47 0.21 18.14 16.98
C ALA A 47 0.66 18.09 15.50
N ARG A 48 1.64 17.25 15.18
CA ARG A 48 2.11 17.10 13.80
C ARG A 48 1.09 16.39 12.91
N THR A 49 0.40 15.40 13.44
CA THR A 49 -0.65 14.68 12.73
C THR A 49 -1.81 15.59 12.40
N VAL A 50 -2.29 16.40 13.35
CA VAL A 50 -3.33 17.42 13.13
C VAL A 50 -2.91 18.39 12.04
N GLU A 51 -1.70 18.95 12.12
CA GLU A 51 -1.18 19.87 11.10
C GLU A 51 -1.22 19.27 9.69
N ILE A 52 -0.77 18.02 9.52
CA ILE A 52 -0.78 17.33 8.22
C ILE A 52 -2.21 17.12 7.73
N ILE A 53 -3.12 16.70 8.61
CA ILE A 53 -4.53 16.47 8.25
C ILE A 53 -5.20 17.78 7.84
N GLU A 54 -4.96 18.86 8.57
CA GLU A 54 -5.48 20.19 8.25
C GLU A 54 -4.98 20.68 6.89
N GLN A 55 -3.69 20.50 6.59
CA GLN A 55 -3.14 20.83 5.27
C GLN A 55 -3.79 20.02 4.15
N VAL A 56 -3.96 18.71 4.32
CA VAL A 56 -4.66 17.87 3.34
C VAL A 56 -6.12 18.30 3.19
N TYR A 57 -6.80 18.64 4.28
CA TYR A 57 -8.19 19.05 4.26
C TYR A 57 -8.39 20.41 3.58
N LEU A 58 -7.44 21.33 3.72
CA LEU A 58 -7.44 22.58 2.96
C LEU A 58 -7.42 22.31 1.45
N GLU A 59 -6.62 21.35 0.98
CA GLU A 59 -6.61 21.00 -0.44
C GLU A 59 -7.92 20.34 -0.90
N ILE A 60 -8.53 19.50 -0.05
CA ILE A 60 -9.85 18.91 -0.32
C ILE A 60 -10.94 20.00 -0.38
N LYS A 61 -10.84 21.03 0.45
CA LYS A 61 -11.73 22.21 0.38
C LYS A 61 -11.50 23.01 -0.89
N ASN A 62 -10.25 23.26 -1.26
CA ASN A 62 -9.90 23.96 -2.50
C ASN A 62 -10.41 23.24 -3.75
N TYR A 63 -10.45 21.91 -3.73
CA TYR A 63 -11.08 21.11 -4.78
C TYR A 63 -12.59 21.40 -4.93
N GLY A 64 -13.25 21.79 -3.84
CA GLY A 64 -14.69 22.10 -3.79
C GLY A 64 -15.55 20.87 -3.48
N HIS A 65 -15.09 19.97 -2.59
CA HIS A 65 -15.80 18.72 -2.27
C HIS A 65 -17.23 18.91 -1.71
N GLU A 66 -17.56 20.11 -1.22
CA GLU A 66 -18.89 20.48 -0.73
C GLU A 66 -19.90 20.68 -1.87
N GLU A 67 -19.43 20.95 -3.10
CA GLU A 67 -20.29 21.07 -4.28
C GLU A 67 -20.90 19.71 -4.63
N GLN A 68 -22.19 19.68 -4.97
CA GLN A 68 -22.90 18.42 -5.29
C GLN A 68 -22.22 17.61 -6.41
N LYS A 69 -21.65 18.29 -7.41
CA LYS A 69 -20.98 17.66 -8.56
C LYS A 69 -19.57 17.15 -8.26
N LYS A 70 -18.95 17.59 -7.16
CA LYS A 70 -17.57 17.28 -6.78
C LYS A 70 -17.50 16.49 -5.47
N LYS A 71 -18.60 15.89 -5.04
CA LYS A 71 -18.62 15.08 -3.82
C LYS A 71 -17.65 13.91 -3.92
N LEU A 72 -16.78 13.79 -2.92
CA LEU A 72 -15.89 12.66 -2.73
C LEU A 72 -16.63 11.56 -1.96
N ILE A 73 -17.54 10.85 -2.64
CA ILE A 73 -18.40 9.81 -2.05
C ILE A 73 -17.63 8.65 -1.42
N GLY A 74 -16.38 8.43 -1.83
CA GLY A 74 -15.53 7.36 -1.32
C GLY A 74 -14.81 7.71 -0.02
N GLY A 75 -14.94 8.95 0.47
CA GLY A 75 -14.26 9.43 1.66
C GLY A 75 -12.74 9.49 1.51
N ILE A 76 -12.04 9.37 2.64
CA ILE A 76 -10.58 9.40 2.73
C ILE A 76 -10.05 7.97 2.94
N VAL A 77 -9.01 7.60 2.20
CA VAL A 77 -8.27 6.35 2.41
C VAL A 77 -6.86 6.67 2.87
N LEU A 78 -6.56 6.32 4.12
CA LEU A 78 -5.23 6.46 4.71
C LEU A 78 -4.38 5.25 4.34
N THR A 79 -3.12 5.48 3.97
CA THR A 79 -2.17 4.42 3.62
C THR A 79 -0.77 4.76 4.15
N GLY A 80 0.20 3.86 3.92
CA GLY A 80 1.59 4.04 4.35
C GLY A 80 1.78 3.85 5.86
N GLY A 81 3.02 4.03 6.32
CA GLY A 81 3.41 3.81 7.71
C GLY A 81 2.61 4.63 8.73
N GLY A 82 2.33 5.91 8.42
CA GLY A 82 1.62 6.82 9.32
C GLY A 82 0.16 6.44 9.57
N SER A 83 -0.47 5.70 8.65
CA SER A 83 -1.85 5.21 8.82
C SER A 83 -2.00 4.10 9.86
N GLN A 84 -0.88 3.57 10.39
CA GLN A 84 -0.87 2.54 11.44
C GLN A 84 -0.95 3.14 12.85
N LEU A 85 -0.91 4.47 12.99
CA LEU A 85 -1.06 5.12 14.28
C LEU A 85 -2.44 4.82 14.86
N LYS A 86 -2.50 4.43 16.15
CA LYS A 86 -3.78 4.13 16.81
C LYS A 86 -4.70 5.34 16.78
N HIS A 87 -6.00 5.08 16.55
CA HIS A 87 -7.06 6.08 16.41
C HIS A 87 -6.86 7.18 15.36
N ILE A 88 -5.96 6.99 14.39
CA ILE A 88 -5.76 7.97 13.30
C ILE A 88 -7.03 8.15 12.46
N LYS A 89 -7.79 7.09 12.22
CA LYS A 89 -9.07 7.14 11.50
C LYS A 89 -10.02 8.12 12.19
N GLN A 90 -10.23 7.94 13.49
CA GLN A 90 -11.13 8.75 14.30
C GLN A 90 -10.68 10.21 14.32
N LEU A 91 -9.37 10.47 14.39
CA LEU A 91 -8.84 11.82 14.35
C LEU A 91 -9.12 12.50 13.00
N VAL A 92 -8.94 11.79 11.88
CA VAL A 92 -9.23 12.33 10.53
C VAL A 92 -10.72 12.59 10.35
N GLU A 93 -11.58 11.65 10.77
CA GLU A 93 -13.04 11.82 10.74
C GLU A 93 -13.48 13.02 11.58
N TYR A 94 -12.88 13.20 12.77
CA TYR A 94 -13.16 14.33 13.65
C TYR A 94 -12.78 15.68 13.02
N ILE A 95 -11.61 15.77 12.38
CA ILE A 95 -11.13 17.03 11.78
C ILE A 95 -11.87 17.36 10.48
N THR A 96 -12.11 16.36 9.62
CA THR A 96 -12.59 16.58 8.25
C THR A 96 -14.10 16.42 8.10
N GLY A 97 -14.75 15.69 9.01
CA GLY A 97 -16.15 15.28 8.89
C GLY A 97 -16.41 14.27 7.76
N MET A 98 -15.36 13.70 7.16
CA MET A 98 -15.45 12.77 6.04
C MET A 98 -15.19 11.33 6.48
N ASP A 99 -15.97 10.38 5.95
CA ASP A 99 -15.77 8.95 6.18
C ASP A 99 -14.33 8.55 5.86
N THR A 100 -13.65 7.86 6.78
CA THR A 100 -12.24 7.51 6.62
C THR A 100 -12.01 6.02 6.84
N ARG A 101 -11.09 5.43 6.07
CA ARG A 101 -10.63 4.05 6.28
C ARG A 101 -9.13 3.91 6.08
N VAL A 102 -8.55 2.85 6.62
CA VAL A 102 -7.16 2.46 6.35
C VAL A 102 -7.15 1.49 5.17
N GLY A 103 -6.34 1.79 4.16
CA GLY A 103 -6.14 0.95 2.98
C GLY A 103 -5.04 -0.07 3.22
N TYR A 104 -5.37 -1.34 3.01
CA TYR A 104 -4.44 -2.47 3.11
C TYR A 104 -4.19 -3.04 1.70
N PRO A 105 -2.94 -3.40 1.34
CA PRO A 105 -2.64 -3.95 0.03
C PRO A 105 -3.00 -5.44 -0.12
N ASN A 106 -4.04 -5.93 0.55
CA ASN A 106 -4.36 -7.36 0.66
C ASN A 106 -5.33 -7.88 -0.42
N GLU A 107 -6.10 -7.01 -1.07
CA GLU A 107 -7.15 -7.40 -2.03
C GLU A 107 -6.63 -8.22 -3.22
N HIS A 108 -5.40 -7.96 -3.65
CA HIS A 108 -4.78 -8.60 -4.82
C HIS A 108 -3.66 -9.58 -4.42
N LEU A 109 -3.51 -9.86 -3.12
CA LEU A 109 -2.52 -10.80 -2.61
C LEU A 109 -3.20 -12.16 -2.38
N ALA A 110 -2.49 -13.24 -2.69
CA ALA A 110 -3.00 -14.59 -2.43
C ALA A 110 -3.23 -14.79 -0.92
N GLY A 111 -4.23 -15.60 -0.55
CA GLY A 111 -4.66 -15.78 0.86
C GLY A 111 -3.59 -16.32 1.82
N ASP A 112 -2.46 -16.84 1.30
CA ASP A 112 -1.31 -17.34 2.07
C ASP A 112 -0.13 -16.35 2.08
N THR A 113 -0.36 -15.10 1.69
CA THR A 113 0.69 -14.07 1.70
C THR A 113 1.04 -13.69 3.13
N ASP A 114 2.35 -13.54 3.40
CA ASP A 114 2.85 -13.17 4.71
C ASP A 114 2.16 -11.89 5.23
N LYS A 115 1.66 -11.96 6.46
CA LYS A 115 0.91 -10.88 7.11
C LYS A 115 1.75 -9.61 7.22
N ASP A 116 3.07 -9.75 7.30
CA ASP A 116 3.99 -8.62 7.39
C ASP A 116 3.99 -7.78 6.11
N VAL A 117 3.62 -8.33 4.95
CA VAL A 117 3.52 -7.59 3.68
C VAL A 117 2.12 -7.01 3.44
N THR A 118 1.13 -7.45 4.22
CA THR A 118 -0.27 -7.00 4.09
C THR A 118 -0.58 -5.70 4.84
N ILE A 119 0.43 -5.05 5.42
CA ILE A 119 0.26 -3.78 6.15
C ILE A 119 0.29 -2.56 5.21
N PRO A 120 -0.34 -1.44 5.61
CA PRO A 120 -0.40 -0.23 4.77
C PRO A 120 0.96 0.34 4.38
N LEU A 121 2.02 0.03 5.15
CA LEU A 121 3.41 0.41 4.84
C LEU A 121 3.85 -0.07 3.45
N PHE A 122 3.38 -1.23 2.99
CA PHE A 122 3.78 -1.82 1.71
C PHE A 122 2.84 -1.48 0.55
N ALA A 123 1.85 -0.61 0.76
CA ALA A 123 0.84 -0.29 -0.25
C ALA A 123 1.45 0.22 -1.57
N THR A 124 2.48 1.06 -1.51
CA THR A 124 3.16 1.56 -2.71
C THR A 124 3.92 0.45 -3.43
N ALA A 125 4.67 -0.39 -2.71
CA ALA A 125 5.45 -1.46 -3.31
C ALA A 125 4.55 -2.48 -4.02
N VAL A 126 3.48 -2.92 -3.36
CA VAL A 126 2.49 -3.82 -3.96
C VAL A 126 1.80 -3.15 -5.16
N GLY A 127 1.41 -1.87 -5.02
CA GLY A 127 0.80 -1.12 -6.12
C GLY A 127 1.69 -1.01 -7.36
N LEU A 128 3.01 -0.81 -7.19
CA LEU A 128 3.96 -0.76 -8.30
C LEU A 128 4.09 -2.10 -9.03
N VAL A 129 4.13 -3.21 -8.29
CA VAL A 129 4.18 -4.56 -8.87
C VAL A 129 2.91 -4.84 -9.68
N LEU A 130 1.74 -4.56 -9.11
CA LEU A 130 0.46 -4.72 -9.80
C LEU A 130 0.35 -3.83 -11.05
N ASP A 131 0.87 -2.61 -10.99
CA ASP A 131 0.90 -1.72 -12.15
C ASP A 131 1.80 -2.25 -13.27
N GLY A 132 2.98 -2.78 -12.91
CA GLY A 132 3.89 -3.43 -13.84
C GLY A 132 3.26 -4.64 -14.53
N LEU A 133 2.57 -5.50 -13.78
CA LEU A 133 1.86 -6.66 -14.33
C LEU A 133 0.75 -6.26 -15.31
N ARG A 134 -0.09 -5.28 -14.95
CA ARG A 134 -1.16 -4.80 -15.84
C ARG A 134 -0.64 -4.21 -17.15
N ARG A 135 0.48 -3.48 -17.10
CA ARG A 135 1.14 -2.96 -18.32
C ARG A 135 1.63 -4.09 -19.20
N PHE A 136 2.25 -5.10 -18.59
CA PHE A 136 2.76 -6.26 -19.30
C PHE A 136 1.65 -7.09 -19.97
N GLU A 137 0.54 -7.33 -19.28
CA GLU A 137 -0.64 -8.01 -19.85
C GLU A 137 -1.23 -7.25 -21.03
N LYS A 138 -1.28 -5.91 -20.94
CA LYS A 138 -1.74 -5.07 -22.04
C LYS A 138 -0.82 -5.20 -23.26
N ASP A 139 0.49 -5.16 -23.07
CA ASP A 139 1.47 -5.31 -24.15
C ASP A 139 1.40 -6.70 -24.80
N ILE A 140 1.13 -7.77 -24.03
CA ILE A 140 0.88 -9.10 -24.59
C ILE A 140 -0.40 -9.09 -25.43
N ASN A 141 -1.51 -8.59 -24.88
CA ASN A 141 -2.80 -8.59 -25.58
C ASN A 141 -2.76 -7.77 -26.87
N GLU A 142 -2.02 -6.66 -26.90
CA GLU A 142 -1.80 -5.88 -28.12
C GLU A 142 -0.98 -6.68 -29.16
N LYS A 143 0.07 -7.40 -28.74
CA LYS A 143 0.87 -8.24 -29.65
C LYS A 143 0.12 -9.47 -30.17
N VAL A 144 -0.77 -10.06 -29.36
CA VAL A 144 -1.62 -11.19 -29.76
C VAL A 144 -2.68 -10.72 -30.77
N LYS A 145 -3.35 -9.59 -30.51
CA LYS A 145 -4.31 -9.01 -31.46
C LYS A 145 -3.68 -8.69 -32.81
N VAL A 146 -2.48 -8.11 -32.84
CA VAL A 146 -1.78 -7.81 -34.10
C VAL A 146 -1.42 -9.08 -34.89
N LYS A 147 -1.16 -10.21 -34.22
CA LYS A 147 -0.95 -11.49 -34.91
C LYS A 147 -2.24 -12.07 -35.48
N GLU A 148 -3.35 -11.98 -34.74
CA GLU A 148 -4.65 -12.48 -35.21
C GLU A 148 -5.16 -11.67 -36.42
N THR A 149 -5.03 -10.34 -36.39
CA THR A 149 -5.46 -9.49 -37.52
C THR A 149 -4.60 -9.68 -38.78
N ASN A 150 -3.33 -10.07 -38.64
CA ASN A 150 -2.45 -10.39 -39.78
C ASN A 150 -2.66 -11.82 -40.32
N SER A 151 -3.50 -12.64 -39.67
CA SER A 151 -3.76 -14.03 -40.06
C SER A 151 -5.11 -14.22 -40.78
N GLU A 152 -5.93 -13.16 -40.90
CA GLU A 152 -7.28 -13.24 -41.48
C GLU A 152 -7.35 -12.89 -42.99
N ASP A 153 -6.25 -12.45 -43.61
CA ASP A 153 -6.16 -12.24 -45.06
C ASP A 153 -5.34 -13.36 -45.73
N GLY A 154 -5.96 -14.54 -45.95
CA GLY A 154 -5.31 -15.63 -46.69
C GLY A 154 -6.01 -16.99 -46.68
N GLU A 155 -7.02 -17.11 -47.55
CA GLU A 155 -7.53 -18.32 -48.24
C GLU A 155 -8.16 -19.52 -47.48
N GLU A 156 -9.27 -19.96 -48.07
CA GLU A 156 -10.11 -21.13 -47.77
C GLU A 156 -9.36 -22.47 -47.89
N ASN A 157 -9.52 -23.40 -46.94
CA ASN A 157 -10.10 -24.74 -47.21
C ASN A 157 -10.33 -25.62 -45.96
N GLN A 158 -11.19 -26.63 -46.17
CA GLN A 158 -11.91 -27.46 -45.21
C GLN A 158 -11.11 -28.58 -44.50
N GLN A 159 -11.60 -28.91 -43.29
CA GLN A 159 -11.75 -30.22 -42.62
C GLN A 159 -10.58 -30.99 -41.96
N GLU A 160 -10.85 -31.32 -40.68
CA GLU A 160 -10.55 -32.54 -39.90
C GLU A 160 -9.09 -32.86 -39.48
N GLN A 161 -8.77 -32.74 -38.18
CA GLN A 161 -8.59 -33.86 -37.22
C GLN A 161 -7.92 -33.44 -35.89
N GLU A 162 -8.34 -34.12 -34.82
CA GLU A 162 -7.83 -34.11 -33.43
C GLU A 162 -6.31 -33.99 -33.27
N SER A 163 -5.85 -33.17 -32.31
CA SER A 163 -4.74 -33.56 -31.41
C SER A 163 -4.47 -32.55 -30.28
N GLU A 164 -4.46 -33.11 -29.06
CA GLU A 164 -3.70 -32.72 -27.86
C GLU A 164 -3.76 -31.27 -27.37
N VAL A 165 -4.51 -31.08 -26.27
CA VAL A 165 -4.32 -29.97 -25.33
C VAL A 165 -2.94 -30.11 -24.68
N ARG A 166 -1.91 -29.63 -25.36
CA ARG A 166 -0.58 -29.45 -24.77
C ARG A 166 -0.64 -28.19 -23.92
N ASN A 167 -0.62 -28.41 -22.60
CA ASN A 167 -0.53 -27.39 -21.58
C ASN A 167 0.77 -26.61 -21.81
N GLU A 168 0.73 -25.52 -22.59
CA GLU A 168 1.84 -24.58 -22.74
C GLU A 168 1.99 -23.82 -21.43
N ARG A 169 2.72 -24.45 -20.51
CA ARG A 169 3.28 -23.78 -19.33
C ARG A 169 4.01 -22.55 -19.83
N THR A 170 3.49 -21.38 -19.46
CA THR A 170 3.90 -20.07 -19.98
C THR A 170 5.41 -19.88 -19.81
N PRO A 171 6.20 -19.85 -20.92
CA PRO A 171 7.67 -19.76 -20.91
C PRO A 171 8.23 -18.50 -20.22
N PHE A 172 7.35 -17.54 -19.91
CA PHE A 172 7.72 -16.22 -19.43
C PHE A 172 7.77 -16.09 -17.90
N LEU A 173 6.98 -16.88 -17.15
CA LEU A 173 7.06 -16.88 -15.69
C LEU A 173 8.38 -17.52 -15.20
N GLU A 174 8.92 -18.46 -15.97
CA GLU A 174 10.26 -19.02 -15.73
C GLU A 174 11.34 -17.95 -15.96
N ALA A 175 11.27 -17.19 -17.06
CA ALA A 175 12.24 -16.12 -17.34
C ALA A 175 12.21 -14.98 -16.30
N PHE A 176 11.03 -14.65 -15.76
CA PHE A 176 10.90 -13.68 -14.67
C PHE A 176 11.39 -14.24 -13.34
N LYS A 177 11.07 -15.50 -13.05
CA LYS A 177 11.55 -16.20 -11.85
C LYS A 177 13.08 -16.34 -11.87
N GLU A 178 13.67 -16.66 -13.01
CA GLU A 178 15.12 -16.73 -13.21
C GLU A 178 15.78 -15.38 -12.95
N LYS A 179 15.27 -14.30 -13.55
CA LYS A 179 15.82 -12.95 -13.30
C LYS A 179 15.62 -12.46 -11.87
N LEU A 180 14.53 -12.84 -11.21
CA LEU A 180 14.30 -12.50 -9.81
C LEU A 180 15.22 -13.31 -8.89
N THR A 181 15.44 -14.58 -9.20
CA THR A 181 16.37 -15.45 -8.46
C THR A 181 17.81 -14.96 -8.64
N GLU A 182 18.19 -14.61 -9.87
CA GLU A 182 19.50 -14.03 -10.21
C GLU A 182 19.73 -12.66 -9.54
N PHE A 183 18.66 -11.87 -9.34
CA PHE A 183 18.74 -10.63 -8.58
C PHE A 183 18.89 -10.87 -7.07
N LEU A 184 18.23 -11.90 -6.51
CA LEU A 184 18.31 -12.24 -5.09
C LEU A 184 19.66 -12.88 -4.73
N ASP A 185 20.22 -13.71 -5.61
CA ASP A 185 21.53 -14.35 -5.42
C ASP A 185 22.70 -13.37 -5.58
N ASN A 186 22.50 -12.25 -6.28
CA ASN A 186 23.50 -11.18 -6.43
C ASN A 186 23.36 -10.06 -5.38
N ALA A 187 22.40 -10.16 -4.46
CA ALA A 187 22.14 -9.17 -3.41
C ALA A 187 22.69 -9.57 -2.02
N GLU A 188 23.45 -10.66 -1.94
CA GLU A 188 24.23 -11.09 -0.76
C GLU A 188 25.71 -10.67 -0.84
#